data_AF-A0A1V6RZP9-F1
#
_entry.id   AF-A0A1V6RZP9-F1
#
_cell.length_a   1.000
_cell.length_b   1.000
_cell.length_c   1.000
_cell.angle_alpha   90.00
_cell.angle_beta   90.00
_cell.angle_gamma   90.00
#
_symmetry.space_group_name_H-M   'P 1'
#
loop_
_entity.id
_entity.type
_entity.pdbx_description
1 polymer ?
#
loop_
_entity_poly.entity_id
_entity_poly.type
_entity_poly.pdbx_seq_one_letter_code
_entity_poly.pdbx_strand_id
1 'polypeptide(L)'
;MSRLVNGARSFSTTASSLLADATAASQSVRQPSSFQVFRDVPSIQGLRRQLLLKDRTVGFVPTMGALHEGHISLIRQAARENTDIFVSIFVNPTQFGVTEDLSSYPRTWDTDVEKLEKLNEELERLGENSASAGRITAIFAPTSKVMYPGLPPSSEINGDGSFVTITPLSTKLEGASRPVFFRGVATVCMKLFNITTPDRVYFGQKDVQQTVVIKRMVGDFHVGTEVRIIETTREHDGLALSSRNVYLGDRRRTVGLTIYKALKAAKEVYLAGNNSRVDILGAARAVTDSVLSQQQSLSASERALYEVDYISLADPDTLDEVEIVDPAKGAVLSTAFKMAPLEESKPGEDCGLGDGKVPVRLIDNLILEPRA
;
A
#
# COMPACT_ATOMS: atom_id res chain seq x y z
N MET A 1 -44.77 -10.75 -89.69
CA MET A 1 -44.97 -12.21 -89.62
C MET A 1 -44.01 -12.79 -88.60
N SER A 2 -44.55 -13.47 -87.58
CA SER A 2 -43.88 -14.35 -86.59
C SER A 2 -42.84 -13.75 -85.62
N ARG A 3 -42.79 -14.07 -84.32
CA ARG A 3 -43.68 -14.72 -83.34
C ARG A 3 -42.88 -14.87 -82.02
N LEU A 4 -43.60 -14.85 -80.88
CA LEU A 4 -43.38 -15.60 -79.62
C LEU A 4 -42.21 -15.15 -78.69
N VAL A 5 -42.32 -14.92 -77.35
CA VAL A 5 -43.09 -15.46 -76.19
C VAL A 5 -42.22 -16.34 -75.26
N ASN A 6 -42.36 -16.11 -73.94
CA ASN A 6 -42.00 -16.92 -72.75
C ASN A 6 -40.51 -17.08 -72.40
N GLY A 7 -40.09 -17.20 -71.13
CA GLY A 7 -40.82 -17.32 -69.86
C GLY A 7 -40.10 -18.30 -68.91
N ALA A 8 -39.74 -17.80 -67.72
CA ALA A 8 -39.75 -18.45 -66.40
C ALA A 8 -38.85 -19.68 -66.03
N ARG A 9 -38.60 -19.75 -64.71
CA ARG A 9 -38.31 -20.90 -63.81
C ARG A 9 -36.84 -21.33 -63.63
N SER A 10 -36.36 -21.90 -62.51
CA SER A 10 -36.61 -21.93 -61.04
C SER A 10 -35.92 -23.18 -60.47
N PHE A 11 -35.67 -23.22 -59.15
CA PHE A 11 -35.41 -24.40 -58.27
C PHE A 11 -34.00 -25.03 -58.37
N SER A 12 -33.39 -25.61 -57.31
CA SER A 12 -33.90 -26.12 -56.03
C SER A 12 -32.74 -26.49 -55.06
N THR A 13 -33.03 -26.43 -53.75
CA THR A 13 -32.73 -27.30 -52.57
C THR A 13 -31.46 -28.18 -52.51
N THR A 14 -30.77 -28.34 -51.37
CA THR A 14 -31.09 -29.15 -50.15
C THR A 14 -30.19 -28.70 -48.96
N ALA A 15 -30.65 -28.46 -47.72
CA ALA A 15 -31.17 -29.30 -46.63
C ALA A 15 -30.12 -29.86 -45.61
N SER A 16 -30.26 -29.37 -44.36
CA SER A 16 -30.12 -30.07 -43.06
C SER A 16 -28.80 -30.09 -42.26
N SER A 17 -28.90 -29.38 -41.11
CA SER A 17 -28.57 -29.75 -39.71
C SER A 17 -27.15 -30.22 -39.34
N LEU A 18 -26.55 -29.53 -38.36
CA LEU A 18 -26.18 -30.05 -37.03
C LEU A 18 -25.44 -28.96 -36.23
N LEU A 19 -25.61 -28.98 -34.91
CA LEU A 19 -24.96 -28.15 -33.88
C LEU A 19 -25.69 -26.84 -33.49
N ALA A 20 -26.86 -27.04 -32.89
CA ALA A 20 -27.23 -26.28 -31.70
C ALA A 20 -26.38 -26.79 -30.53
N ASP A 21 -25.46 -25.98 -30.02
CA ASP A 21 -25.00 -25.91 -28.63
C ASP A 21 -23.75 -25.03 -28.55
N ALA A 22 -23.93 -23.76 -28.19
CA ALA A 22 -22.84 -22.90 -27.73
C ALA A 22 -23.39 -21.82 -26.79
N THR A 23 -23.38 -22.16 -25.51
CA THR A 23 -23.11 -21.25 -24.38
C THR A 23 -24.00 -20.01 -24.25
N ALA A 24 -25.15 -20.20 -23.59
CA ALA A 24 -25.70 -19.17 -22.72
C ALA A 24 -24.77 -19.01 -21.51
N ALA A 25 -23.71 -18.21 -21.67
CA ALA A 25 -22.95 -17.71 -20.54
C ALA A 25 -23.87 -16.77 -19.76
N SER A 26 -24.21 -17.16 -18.53
CA SER A 26 -24.93 -16.33 -17.59
C SER A 26 -24.16 -15.02 -17.37
N GLN A 27 -24.58 -13.95 -18.04
CA GLN A 27 -24.24 -12.61 -17.62
C GLN A 27 -24.96 -12.40 -16.29
N SER A 28 -24.26 -12.65 -15.18
CA SER A 28 -24.73 -12.14 -13.89
C SER A 28 -24.83 -10.63 -14.06
N VAL A 29 -26.04 -10.09 -13.97
CA VAL A 29 -26.26 -8.65 -13.87
C VAL A 29 -25.56 -8.21 -12.59
N ARG A 30 -24.28 -7.79 -12.68
CA ARG A 30 -23.60 -7.14 -11.56
C ARG A 30 -24.38 -5.85 -11.31
N GLN A 31 -24.93 -5.72 -10.11
CA GLN A 31 -25.51 -4.46 -9.64
C GLN A 31 -24.52 -3.32 -9.94
N PRO A 32 -24.99 -2.15 -10.42
CA PRO A 32 -24.11 -1.01 -10.62
C PRO A 32 -23.44 -0.69 -9.28
N SER A 33 -22.11 -0.51 -9.30
CA SER A 33 -21.32 -0.24 -8.10
C SER A 33 -21.79 1.05 -7.44
N SER A 34 -21.66 1.15 -6.11
CA SER A 34 -22.03 2.35 -5.35
C SER A 34 -21.10 3.55 -5.61
N PHE A 35 -20.02 3.33 -6.38
CA PHE A 35 -19.03 4.31 -6.80
C PHE A 35 -18.71 4.16 -8.30
N GLN A 36 -18.12 5.19 -8.90
CA GLN A 36 -17.71 5.16 -10.31
C GLN A 36 -16.30 4.61 -10.47
N VAL A 37 -16.06 3.71 -11.43
CA VAL A 37 -14.72 3.21 -11.76
C VAL A 37 -14.19 3.90 -13.01
N PHE A 38 -13.09 4.65 -12.87
CA PHE A 38 -12.41 5.33 -13.97
C PHE A 38 -11.12 4.59 -14.38
N ARG A 39 -10.91 4.45 -15.68
CA ARG A 39 -9.74 3.79 -16.26
C ARG A 39 -8.82 4.74 -17.03
N ASP A 40 -9.30 5.95 -17.32
CA ASP A 40 -8.59 7.00 -18.04
C ASP A 40 -8.51 8.31 -17.24
N VAL A 41 -7.51 9.13 -17.54
CA VAL A 41 -7.23 10.40 -16.85
C VAL A 41 -8.30 11.46 -17.12
N PRO A 42 -8.75 11.72 -18.38
CA PRO A 42 -9.71 12.78 -18.65
C PRO A 42 -11.03 12.63 -17.88
N SER A 43 -11.53 11.41 -17.73
CA SER A 43 -12.82 11.16 -17.07
C SER A 43 -12.79 11.47 -15.57
N ILE A 44 -11.75 11.02 -14.85
CA ILE A 44 -11.63 11.32 -13.41
C ILE A 44 -11.33 12.81 -13.15
N GLN A 45 -10.53 13.45 -14.02
CA GLN A 45 -10.33 14.90 -13.99
C GLN A 45 -11.63 15.67 -14.26
N GLY A 46 -12.49 15.13 -15.14
CA GLY A 46 -13.84 15.63 -15.37
C GLY A 46 -14.68 15.63 -14.08
N LEU A 47 -14.75 14.49 -13.40
CA LEU A 47 -15.46 14.37 -12.12
C LEU A 47 -14.89 15.32 -11.06
N ARG A 48 -13.56 15.35 -10.88
CA ARG A 48 -12.93 16.22 -9.89
C ARG A 48 -13.27 17.70 -10.11
N ARG A 49 -13.23 18.18 -11.35
CA ARG A 49 -13.61 19.55 -11.69
C ARG A 49 -15.07 19.84 -11.33
N GLN A 50 -15.98 18.90 -11.59
CA GLN A 50 -17.39 19.05 -11.21
C GLN A 50 -17.58 19.11 -9.69
N LEU A 51 -16.84 18.30 -8.92
CA LEU A 51 -16.87 18.33 -7.46
C LEU A 51 -16.33 19.65 -6.92
N LEU A 52 -15.23 20.16 -7.49
CA LEU A 52 -14.66 21.45 -7.11
C LEU A 52 -15.66 22.60 -7.32
N LEU A 53 -16.37 22.63 -8.45
CA LEU A 53 -17.39 23.65 -8.75
C LEU A 53 -18.64 23.56 -7.84
N LYS A 54 -18.76 22.51 -7.03
CA LYS A 54 -19.84 22.29 -6.06
C LYS A 54 -19.35 22.44 -4.61
N ASP A 55 -18.16 23.02 -4.42
CA ASP A 55 -17.50 23.16 -3.11
C ASP A 55 -17.36 21.82 -2.35
N ARG A 56 -17.20 20.72 -3.09
CA ARG A 56 -16.98 19.38 -2.54
C ARG A 56 -15.49 19.07 -2.44
N THR A 57 -15.08 18.58 -1.28
CA THR A 57 -13.70 18.21 -0.95
C THR A 57 -13.42 16.75 -1.32
N VAL A 58 -12.23 16.47 -1.83
CA VAL A 58 -11.77 15.12 -2.20
C VAL A 58 -10.65 14.67 -1.27
N GLY A 59 -10.93 13.61 -0.50
CA GLY A 59 -9.90 12.81 0.17
C GLY A 59 -9.40 11.71 -0.75
N PHE A 60 -8.09 11.53 -0.86
CA PHE A 60 -7.48 10.54 -1.76
C PHE A 60 -6.67 9.49 -1.03
N VAL A 61 -6.93 8.22 -1.32
CA VAL A 61 -6.18 7.08 -0.78
C VAL A 61 -5.49 6.34 -1.94
N PRO A 62 -4.19 6.59 -2.18
CA PRO A 62 -3.45 5.87 -3.21
C PRO A 62 -3.12 4.45 -2.73
N THR A 63 -3.50 3.43 -3.50
CA THR A 63 -3.17 2.02 -3.20
C THR A 63 -2.67 1.28 -4.44
N MET A 64 -2.03 0.13 -4.21
CA MET A 64 -1.69 -0.84 -5.25
C MET A 64 -2.70 -2.00 -5.36
N GLY A 65 -3.84 -1.94 -4.66
CA GLY A 65 -4.77 -3.06 -4.51
C GLY A 65 -4.34 -4.06 -3.43
N ALA A 66 -4.94 -5.25 -3.43
CA ALA A 66 -4.81 -6.24 -2.35
C ALA A 66 -5.13 -5.64 -0.98
N LEU A 67 -6.31 -5.01 -0.92
CA LEU A 67 -6.76 -4.22 0.20
C LEU A 67 -6.91 -5.06 1.46
N HIS A 68 -6.62 -4.44 2.61
CA HIS A 68 -6.68 -5.04 3.93
C HIS A 68 -7.09 -3.96 4.92
N GLU A 69 -7.30 -4.31 6.19
CA GLU A 69 -7.89 -3.40 7.17
C GLU A 69 -7.13 -2.08 7.35
N GLY A 70 -5.80 -2.09 7.23
CA GLY A 70 -5.02 -0.85 7.16
C GLY A 70 -5.46 0.12 6.06
N HIS A 71 -5.76 -0.36 4.84
CA HIS A 71 -6.27 0.48 3.75
C HIS A 71 -7.69 0.98 4.03
N ILE A 72 -8.55 0.10 4.57
CA ILE A 72 -9.94 0.44 4.94
C ILE A 72 -9.96 1.54 6.01
N SER A 73 -9.05 1.46 7.00
CA SER A 73 -8.86 2.50 8.01
C SER A 73 -8.51 3.87 7.41
N LEU A 74 -7.62 3.92 6.41
CA LEU A 74 -7.30 5.17 5.70
C LEU A 74 -8.53 5.76 5.01
N ILE A 75 -9.34 4.93 4.35
CA ILE A 75 -10.57 5.36 3.66
C ILE A 75 -11.60 5.87 4.67
N ARG A 76 -11.77 5.20 5.83
CA ARG A 76 -12.63 5.69 6.91
C ARG A 76 -12.16 7.06 7.41
N GLN A 77 -10.87 7.27 7.58
CA GLN A 77 -10.36 8.57 7.99
C GLN A 77 -10.58 9.64 6.91
N ALA A 78 -10.39 9.30 5.64
CA ALA A 78 -10.70 10.19 4.52
C ALA A 78 -12.18 10.59 4.50
N ALA A 79 -13.08 9.66 4.79
CA ALA A 79 -14.52 9.89 4.87
C ALA A 79 -14.95 10.81 6.02
N ARG A 80 -14.20 10.86 7.12
CA ARG A 80 -14.49 11.78 8.23
C ARG A 80 -14.13 13.23 7.93
N GLU A 81 -13.20 13.45 7.01
CA GLU A 81 -12.58 14.76 6.76
C GLU A 81 -12.95 15.35 5.40
N ASN A 82 -13.67 14.61 4.54
CA ASN A 82 -14.00 15.03 3.18
C ASN A 82 -15.38 14.52 2.74
N THR A 83 -16.01 15.22 1.80
CA THR A 83 -17.29 14.83 1.18
C THR A 83 -17.19 13.68 0.19
N ASP A 84 -16.08 13.55 -0.52
CA ASP A 84 -15.86 12.55 -1.57
C ASP A 84 -14.51 11.87 -1.37
N ILE A 85 -14.49 10.56 -1.61
CA ILE A 85 -13.29 9.76 -1.45
C ILE A 85 -12.94 9.11 -2.78
N PHE A 86 -11.72 9.38 -3.21
CA PHE A 86 -11.11 8.76 -4.37
C PHE A 86 -10.11 7.72 -3.86
N VAL A 87 -10.15 6.51 -4.43
CA VAL A 87 -9.18 5.46 -4.15
C VAL A 87 -8.50 5.08 -5.45
N SER A 88 -7.17 5.02 -5.49
CA SER A 88 -6.51 4.41 -6.65
C SER A 88 -6.18 2.95 -6.39
N ILE A 89 -6.33 2.12 -7.42
CA ILE A 89 -5.82 0.74 -7.43
C ILE A 89 -4.88 0.64 -8.63
N PHE A 90 -3.58 0.82 -8.37
CA PHE A 90 -2.56 0.79 -9.42
C PHE A 90 -1.24 0.21 -8.91
N VAL A 91 -0.88 -0.98 -9.40
CA VAL A 91 0.44 -1.56 -9.15
C VAL A 91 1.46 -0.83 -10.02
N ASN A 92 2.20 0.10 -9.41
CA ASN A 92 3.19 0.92 -10.09
C ASN A 92 4.47 0.11 -10.40
N PRO A 93 4.86 -0.10 -11.68
CA PRO A 93 6.09 -0.82 -12.00
C PRO A 93 7.36 -0.10 -11.54
N THR A 94 7.35 1.24 -11.51
CA THR A 94 8.57 2.05 -11.33
C THR A 94 9.13 2.04 -9.91
N GLN A 95 8.36 1.53 -8.94
CA GLN A 95 8.82 1.31 -7.57
C GLN A 95 9.28 -0.13 -7.32
N PHE A 96 9.35 -0.97 -8.35
CA PHE A 96 9.97 -2.30 -8.26
C PHE A 96 11.34 -2.23 -8.91
N GLY A 97 12.37 -2.65 -8.18
CA GLY A 97 13.71 -2.85 -8.72
C GLY A 97 13.74 -3.94 -9.79
N VAL A 98 14.80 -3.99 -10.61
CA VAL A 98 14.97 -4.98 -11.69
C VAL A 98 14.87 -6.42 -11.18
N THR A 99 15.30 -6.66 -9.94
CA THR A 99 15.27 -7.96 -9.26
C THR A 99 14.04 -8.17 -8.38
N GLU A 100 13.16 -7.17 -8.24
CA GLU A 100 11.94 -7.30 -7.45
C GLU A 100 10.80 -7.84 -8.34
N ASP A 101 10.13 -8.89 -7.89
CA ASP A 101 9.14 -9.60 -8.71
C ASP A 101 7.78 -8.88 -8.73
N LEU A 102 7.65 -7.93 -9.66
CA LEU A 102 6.39 -7.27 -10.01
C LEU A 102 5.30 -8.27 -10.46
N SER A 103 5.68 -9.40 -11.06
CA SER A 103 4.74 -10.36 -11.62
C SER A 103 4.00 -11.16 -10.54
N SER A 104 4.65 -11.37 -9.40
CA SER A 104 4.08 -12.04 -8.22
C SER A 104 3.13 -11.16 -7.38
N TYR A 105 3.07 -9.85 -7.64
CA TYR A 105 2.25 -8.95 -6.82
C TYR A 105 0.76 -9.28 -6.98
N PRO A 106 0.01 -9.47 -5.88
CA PRO A 106 -1.38 -9.92 -5.94
C PRO A 106 -2.27 -8.89 -6.65
N ARG A 107 -3.05 -9.36 -7.62
CA ARG A 107 -4.05 -8.57 -8.35
C ARG A 107 -5.45 -9.13 -8.05
N THR A 108 -6.13 -8.51 -7.09
CA THR A 108 -7.33 -9.06 -6.45
C THR A 108 -8.55 -8.15 -6.67
N TRP A 109 -8.76 -7.72 -7.91
CA TRP A 109 -9.78 -6.74 -8.29
C TRP A 109 -11.17 -7.02 -7.69
N ASP A 110 -11.70 -8.23 -7.87
CA ASP A 110 -13.05 -8.56 -7.40
C ASP A 110 -13.14 -8.48 -5.86
N THR A 111 -12.14 -9.00 -5.14
CA THR A 111 -12.10 -8.94 -3.67
C THR A 111 -11.89 -7.51 -3.15
N ASP A 112 -11.09 -6.70 -3.85
CA ASP A 112 -10.87 -5.29 -3.51
C ASP A 112 -12.16 -4.49 -3.66
N VAL A 113 -12.88 -4.66 -4.78
CA VAL A 113 -14.18 -4.02 -5.04
C VAL A 113 -15.20 -4.46 -4.00
N GLU A 114 -15.29 -5.75 -3.67
CA GLU A 114 -16.23 -6.24 -2.65
C GLU A 114 -15.98 -5.59 -1.27
N LYS A 115 -14.71 -5.45 -0.87
CA LYS A 115 -14.36 -4.75 0.38
C LYS A 115 -14.74 -3.28 0.35
N LEU A 116 -14.54 -2.61 -0.79
CA LEU A 116 -14.89 -1.21 -0.97
C LEU A 116 -16.40 -0.99 -0.98
N GLU A 117 -17.19 -1.90 -1.57
CA GLU A 117 -18.66 -1.84 -1.53
C GLU A 117 -19.16 -1.99 -0.09
N LYS A 118 -18.71 -3.03 0.63
CA LYS A 118 -19.04 -3.23 2.06
C LYS A 118 -18.70 -2.00 2.90
N LEU A 119 -17.55 -1.38 2.65
CA LEU A 119 -17.16 -0.15 3.32
C LEU A 119 -18.06 1.03 2.92
N ASN A 120 -18.43 1.17 1.65
CA ASN A 120 -19.29 2.27 1.22
C ASN A 120 -20.72 2.17 1.79
N GLU A 121 -21.23 0.94 1.98
CA GLU A 121 -22.48 0.66 2.70
C GLU A 121 -22.36 0.98 4.21
N GLU A 122 -21.20 0.69 4.83
CA GLU A 122 -20.89 1.09 6.20
C GLU A 122 -20.91 2.62 6.34
N LEU A 123 -20.21 3.33 5.44
CA LEU A 123 -20.12 4.79 5.44
C LEU A 123 -21.47 5.46 5.19
N GLU A 124 -22.31 4.89 4.32
CA GLU A 124 -23.68 5.38 4.09
C GLU A 124 -24.53 5.32 5.36
N ARG A 125 -24.55 4.17 6.05
CA ARG A 125 -25.29 4.01 7.31
C ARG A 125 -24.78 4.93 8.43
N LEU A 126 -23.48 5.20 8.47
CA LEU A 126 -22.90 6.16 9.40
C LEU A 126 -23.28 7.61 9.04
N GLY A 127 -23.41 7.91 7.74
CA GLY A 127 -23.82 9.22 7.23
C GLY A 127 -25.29 9.55 7.43
N GLU A 128 -26.20 8.56 7.45
CA GLU A 128 -27.60 8.79 7.82
C GLU A 128 -27.76 9.37 9.23
N ASN A 129 -26.79 9.11 10.11
CA ASN A 129 -26.76 9.55 11.50
C ASN A 129 -25.84 10.76 11.75
N SER A 130 -25.23 11.34 10.71
CA SER A 130 -24.28 12.45 10.84
C SER A 130 -24.32 13.39 9.63
N ALA A 131 -24.35 14.70 9.86
CA ALA A 131 -24.45 15.72 8.82
C ALA A 131 -23.26 15.77 7.82
N SER A 132 -22.18 15.00 8.06
CA SER A 132 -21.02 14.94 7.18
C SER A 132 -20.31 13.59 7.29
N ALA A 133 -20.74 12.60 6.50
CA ALA A 133 -19.93 11.40 6.24
C ALA A 133 -19.63 11.34 4.75
N GLY A 134 -18.35 11.45 4.41
CA GLY A 134 -17.88 11.22 3.06
C GLY A 134 -18.16 9.80 2.60
N ARG A 135 -18.24 9.63 1.28
CA ARG A 135 -18.41 8.33 0.64
C ARG A 135 -17.35 8.08 -0.42
N ILE A 136 -17.10 6.82 -0.70
CA ILE A 136 -16.30 6.45 -1.86
C ILE A 136 -17.10 6.87 -3.09
N THR A 137 -16.57 7.84 -3.84
CA THR A 137 -17.21 8.39 -5.04
C THR A 137 -16.58 7.82 -6.29
N ALA A 138 -15.26 7.57 -6.25
CA ALA A 138 -14.52 7.10 -7.42
C ALA A 138 -13.39 6.13 -7.08
N ILE A 139 -13.23 5.12 -7.93
CA ILE A 139 -12.04 4.27 -8.00
C ILE A 139 -11.27 4.61 -9.28
N PHE A 140 -10.02 5.01 -9.13
CA PHE A 140 -9.11 5.17 -10.27
C PHE A 140 -8.25 3.92 -10.44
N ALA A 141 -8.51 3.16 -11.49
CA ALA A 141 -7.82 1.90 -11.73
C ALA A 141 -7.18 1.86 -13.13
N PRO A 142 -6.20 2.74 -13.41
CA PRO A 142 -5.59 2.87 -14.73
C PRO A 142 -4.74 1.65 -15.08
N THR A 143 -4.51 1.45 -16.38
CA THR A 143 -3.44 0.55 -16.85
C THR A 143 -2.09 1.26 -16.81
N SER A 144 -0.98 0.50 -16.89
CA SER A 144 0.36 1.10 -16.99
C SER A 144 0.50 2.02 -18.20
N LYS A 145 -0.18 1.73 -19.32
CA LYS A 145 -0.18 2.59 -20.52
C LYS A 145 -0.91 3.92 -20.29
N VAL A 146 -1.96 3.92 -19.47
CA VAL A 146 -2.65 5.17 -19.10
C VAL A 146 -1.77 6.01 -18.19
N MET A 147 -1.12 5.39 -17.20
CA MET A 147 -0.19 6.10 -16.32
C MET A 147 1.08 6.55 -17.06
N TYR A 148 1.59 5.74 -17.98
CA TYR A 148 2.81 5.98 -18.74
C TYR A 148 2.51 5.84 -20.25
N PRO A 149 2.01 6.91 -20.91
CA PRO A 149 1.61 6.86 -22.32
C PRO A 149 2.73 6.47 -23.30
N GLY A 150 3.99 6.72 -22.93
CA GLY A 150 5.17 6.17 -23.61
C GLY A 150 5.47 4.75 -23.11
N LEU A 151 6.70 4.55 -22.62
CA LEU A 151 7.06 3.38 -21.83
C LEU A 151 7.10 3.76 -20.34
N PRO A 152 6.82 2.82 -19.42
CA PRO A 152 7.13 3.04 -18.00
C PRO A 152 8.59 3.47 -17.86
N PRO A 153 8.89 4.47 -17.01
CA PRO A 153 10.26 4.83 -16.68
C PRO A 153 11.07 3.61 -16.25
N SER A 154 12.33 3.56 -16.65
CA SER A 154 13.20 2.43 -16.34
C SER A 154 13.37 2.24 -14.82
N SER A 155 13.39 0.98 -14.40
CA SER A 155 13.71 0.58 -13.01
C SER A 155 15.21 0.57 -12.73
N GLU A 156 16.06 0.92 -13.70
CA GLU A 156 17.50 1.11 -13.48
C GLU A 156 17.79 2.44 -12.78
N ILE A 157 18.85 2.49 -11.97
CA ILE A 157 19.23 3.68 -11.21
C ILE A 157 19.46 4.88 -12.14
N ASN A 158 20.13 4.67 -13.27
CA ASN A 158 20.41 5.71 -14.28
C ASN A 158 19.54 5.56 -15.54
N GLY A 159 18.39 4.87 -15.42
CA GLY A 159 17.54 4.58 -16.57
C GLY A 159 16.75 5.80 -17.06
N ASP A 160 16.34 5.75 -18.33
CA ASP A 160 15.59 6.84 -18.96
C ASP A 160 14.14 6.95 -18.44
N GLY A 161 13.66 8.20 -18.35
CA GLY A 161 12.28 8.52 -17.97
C GLY A 161 12.15 9.88 -17.29
N SER A 162 10.89 10.31 -17.07
CA SER A 162 10.60 11.47 -16.22
C SER A 162 10.38 10.98 -14.80
N PHE A 163 11.18 11.49 -13.86
CA PHE A 163 11.16 11.10 -12.47
C PHE A 163 11.01 12.30 -11.54
N VAL A 164 10.42 12.06 -10.38
CA VAL A 164 10.51 12.94 -9.22
C VAL A 164 11.41 12.24 -8.20
N THR A 165 12.48 12.91 -7.79
CA THR A 165 13.44 12.37 -6.81
C THR A 165 13.59 13.36 -5.68
N ILE A 166 13.47 12.88 -4.43
CA ILE A 166 13.54 13.71 -3.22
C ILE A 166 14.84 13.40 -2.49
N THR A 167 15.88 14.16 -2.80
CA THR A 167 17.21 13.96 -2.20
C THR A 167 17.39 14.88 -0.98
N PRO A 168 18.16 14.44 0.04
CA PRO A 168 18.78 13.13 0.19
C PRO A 168 17.86 12.05 0.79
N LEU A 169 16.60 12.38 1.13
CA LEU A 169 15.68 11.49 1.86
C LEU A 169 15.48 10.12 1.18
N SER A 170 15.41 10.09 -0.16
CA SER A 170 15.14 8.86 -0.93
C SER A 170 16.28 7.85 -0.92
N THR A 171 17.49 8.22 -0.47
CA THR A 171 18.69 7.35 -0.49
C THR A 171 19.10 6.84 0.90
N LYS A 172 18.39 7.25 1.96
CA LYS A 172 18.65 6.83 3.35
C LYS A 172 17.85 5.58 3.70
N LEU A 173 18.18 4.89 4.79
CA LEU A 173 17.39 3.79 5.39
C LEU A 173 16.89 2.77 4.33
N GLU A 174 15.58 2.61 4.16
CA GLU A 174 14.98 1.70 3.18
C GLU A 174 15.42 2.01 1.74
N GLY A 175 15.71 3.28 1.45
CA GLY A 175 16.20 3.74 0.16
C GLY A 175 17.62 3.28 -0.14
N ALA A 176 18.45 3.03 0.87
CA ALA A 176 19.78 2.46 0.67
C ALA A 176 19.67 0.99 0.21
N SER A 177 18.73 0.23 0.78
CA SER A 177 18.45 -1.15 0.38
C SER A 177 17.62 -1.26 -0.90
N ARG A 178 16.86 -0.23 -1.25
CA ARG A 178 15.96 -0.19 -2.42
C ARG A 178 16.14 1.12 -3.22
N PRO A 179 17.27 1.28 -3.95
CA PRO A 179 17.70 2.57 -4.52
C PRO A 179 16.70 3.28 -5.44
N VAL A 180 15.80 2.53 -6.08
CA VAL A 180 14.81 3.09 -7.03
C VAL A 180 13.40 3.20 -6.44
N PHE A 181 13.16 2.64 -5.25
CA PHE A 181 11.81 2.53 -4.67
C PHE A 181 11.16 3.90 -4.47
N PHE A 182 11.81 4.80 -3.73
CA PHE A 182 11.24 6.12 -3.41
C PHE A 182 11.16 7.05 -4.62
N ARG A 183 12.06 6.91 -5.59
CA ARG A 183 11.94 7.59 -6.90
C ARG A 183 10.66 7.16 -7.60
N GLY A 184 10.38 5.85 -7.65
CA GLY A 184 9.14 5.31 -8.20
C GLY A 184 7.90 5.80 -7.46
N VAL A 185 7.93 5.78 -6.12
CA VAL A 185 6.83 6.25 -5.27
C VAL A 185 6.55 7.74 -5.45
N ALA A 186 7.57 8.60 -5.37
CA ALA A 186 7.41 10.04 -5.58
C ALA A 186 6.89 10.36 -6.99
N THR A 187 7.42 9.67 -8.01
CA THR A 187 6.98 9.84 -9.40
C THR A 187 5.51 9.48 -9.59
N VAL A 188 5.06 8.32 -9.09
CA VAL A 188 3.65 7.91 -9.25
C VAL A 188 2.73 8.79 -8.41
N CYS A 189 3.12 9.18 -7.20
CA CYS A 189 2.30 10.05 -6.35
C CYS A 189 2.15 11.44 -6.97
N MET A 190 3.22 12.03 -7.51
CA MET A 190 3.14 13.30 -8.24
C MET A 190 2.16 13.22 -9.41
N LYS A 191 2.18 12.12 -10.17
CA LYS A 191 1.20 11.91 -11.26
C LYS A 191 -0.22 11.80 -10.72
N LEU A 192 -0.44 10.99 -9.70
CA LEU A 192 -1.76 10.82 -9.09
C LEU A 192 -2.30 12.14 -8.54
N PHE A 193 -1.47 12.95 -7.87
CA PHE A 193 -1.88 14.26 -7.33
C PHE A 193 -2.26 15.24 -8.43
N ASN A 194 -1.54 15.25 -9.56
CA ASN A 194 -1.92 16.04 -10.73
C ASN A 194 -3.18 15.52 -11.45
N ILE A 195 -3.46 14.21 -11.37
CA ILE A 195 -4.66 13.60 -11.96
C ILE A 195 -5.90 13.85 -11.10
N THR A 196 -5.79 13.66 -9.80
CA THR A 196 -6.94 13.70 -8.87
C THR A 196 -7.09 15.04 -8.15
N THR A 197 -6.04 15.86 -8.09
CA THR A 197 -5.97 17.17 -7.40
C THR A 197 -6.73 17.17 -6.07
N PRO A 198 -6.39 16.25 -5.15
CA PRO A 198 -7.17 16.05 -3.94
C PRO A 198 -6.89 17.17 -2.94
N ASP A 199 -7.88 17.49 -2.12
CA ASP A 199 -7.71 18.44 -1.01
C ASP A 199 -6.82 17.81 0.07
N ARG A 200 -6.99 16.49 0.32
CA ARG A 200 -6.20 15.72 1.27
C ARG A 200 -5.78 14.38 0.70
N VAL A 201 -4.59 13.91 1.05
CA VAL A 201 -4.11 12.56 0.73
C VAL A 201 -3.75 11.80 2.00
N TYR A 202 -4.10 10.51 2.06
CA TYR A 202 -3.95 9.68 3.24
C TYR A 202 -2.90 8.60 3.04
N PHE A 203 -1.92 8.53 3.93
CA PHE A 203 -0.89 7.50 3.97
C PHE A 203 -0.77 6.90 5.37
N GLY A 204 -0.48 5.60 5.44
CA GLY A 204 -0.21 4.94 6.72
C GLY A 204 1.19 5.23 7.23
N GLN A 205 1.32 5.50 8.53
CA GLN A 205 2.60 5.77 9.21
C GLN A 205 3.56 4.58 9.14
N LYS A 206 3.07 3.35 8.98
CA LYS A 206 3.87 2.12 8.96
C LYS A 206 5.09 2.22 8.03
N ASP A 207 4.92 2.86 6.87
CA ASP A 207 5.99 3.14 5.93
C ASP A 207 6.53 4.56 6.17
N VAL A 208 7.08 4.83 7.36
CA VAL A 208 7.38 6.20 7.83
C VAL A 208 8.28 6.99 6.87
N GLN A 209 9.30 6.36 6.30
CA GLN A 209 10.15 7.04 5.32
C GLN A 209 9.38 7.47 4.06
N GLN A 210 8.41 6.66 3.60
CA GLN A 210 7.52 7.06 2.51
C GLN A 210 6.75 8.32 2.90
N THR A 211 6.22 8.37 4.12
CA THR A 211 5.45 9.53 4.59
C THR A 211 6.30 10.80 4.62
N VAL A 212 7.56 10.72 5.06
CA VAL A 212 8.48 11.86 5.09
C VAL A 212 8.85 12.30 3.67
N VAL A 213 9.14 11.35 2.76
CA VAL A 213 9.40 11.65 1.35
C VAL A 213 8.21 12.35 0.70
N ILE A 214 6.98 11.89 0.94
CA ILE A 214 5.77 12.49 0.38
C ILE A 214 5.50 13.87 0.97
N LYS A 215 5.65 14.05 2.30
CA LYS A 215 5.53 15.37 2.94
C LYS A 215 6.52 16.36 2.35
N ARG A 216 7.80 15.97 2.21
CA ARG A 216 8.84 16.80 1.58
C ARG A 216 8.48 17.13 0.14
N MET A 217 8.08 16.15 -0.66
CA MET A 217 7.66 16.37 -2.06
C MET A 217 6.51 17.38 -2.16
N VAL A 218 5.49 17.25 -1.31
CA VAL A 218 4.34 18.17 -1.32
C VAL A 218 4.77 19.59 -0.96
N GLY A 219 5.61 19.75 0.07
CA GLY A 219 6.15 21.04 0.48
C GLY A 219 7.03 21.69 -0.58
N ASP A 220 8.05 20.98 -1.05
CA ASP A 220 9.06 21.51 -1.98
C ASP A 220 8.47 21.90 -3.34
N PHE A 221 7.46 21.17 -3.82
CA PHE A 221 6.80 21.44 -5.10
C PHE A 221 5.51 22.27 -4.95
N HIS A 222 5.21 22.78 -3.75
CA HIS A 222 3.99 23.55 -3.46
C HIS A 222 2.71 22.86 -3.97
N VAL A 223 2.62 21.54 -3.78
CA VAL A 223 1.43 20.77 -4.18
C VAL A 223 0.28 21.16 -3.25
N GLY A 224 -0.84 21.62 -3.82
CA GLY A 224 -2.01 22.09 -3.09
C GLY A 224 -2.84 21.00 -2.39
N THR A 225 -2.18 20.02 -1.76
CA THR A 225 -2.81 18.88 -1.09
C THR A 225 -2.27 18.76 0.33
N GLU A 226 -3.14 18.59 1.32
CA GLU A 226 -2.73 18.29 2.70
C GLU A 226 -2.36 16.81 2.84
N VAL A 227 -1.20 16.50 3.41
CA VAL A 227 -0.76 15.12 3.66
C VAL A 227 -1.20 14.67 5.05
N ARG A 228 -2.14 13.73 5.12
CA ARG A 228 -2.66 13.12 6.35
C ARG A 228 -1.95 11.80 6.61
N ILE A 229 -1.23 11.72 7.73
CA ILE A 229 -0.54 10.50 8.16
C ILE A 229 -1.36 9.84 9.25
N ILE A 230 -1.78 8.61 8.98
CA ILE A 230 -2.64 7.84 9.89
C ILE A 230 -1.79 6.82 10.61
N GLU A 231 -1.95 6.75 11.93
CA GLU A 231 -1.19 5.83 12.78
C GLU A 231 -1.25 4.39 12.27
N THR A 232 -0.15 3.67 12.46
CA THR A 232 -0.05 2.25 12.10
C THR A 232 -1.14 1.45 12.80
N THR A 233 -2.05 0.85 12.02
CA THR A 233 -2.99 -0.13 12.56
C THR A 233 -2.23 -1.39 12.96
N ARG A 234 -2.48 -1.86 14.19
CA ARG A 234 -1.79 -3.00 14.79
C ARG A 234 -2.78 -4.09 15.15
N GLU A 235 -2.30 -5.33 15.17
CA GLU A 235 -2.99 -6.45 15.81
C GLU A 235 -3.05 -6.22 17.34
N HIS A 236 -3.90 -6.97 18.04
CA HIS A 236 -4.13 -6.81 19.48
C HIS A 236 -2.86 -6.98 20.35
N ASP A 237 -1.87 -7.71 19.86
CA ASP A 237 -0.57 -7.94 20.49
C ASP A 237 0.51 -6.94 20.05
N GLY A 238 0.16 -5.97 19.21
CA GLY A 238 1.00 -4.85 18.81
C GLY A 238 1.75 -5.02 17.48
N LEU A 239 1.70 -6.19 16.82
CA LEU A 239 2.33 -6.31 15.51
C LEU A 239 1.65 -5.39 14.49
N ALA A 240 2.43 -4.63 13.74
CA ALA A 240 1.92 -3.83 12.63
C ALA A 240 1.23 -4.73 11.59
N LEU A 241 0.02 -4.37 11.18
CA LEU A 241 -0.68 -5.09 10.12
C LEU A 241 0.10 -4.99 8.82
N SER A 242 0.37 -6.14 8.20
CA SER A 242 1.03 -6.21 6.89
C SER A 242 0.51 -7.40 6.10
N SER A 243 0.36 -7.22 4.79
CA SER A 243 0.11 -8.34 3.86
C SER A 243 1.19 -9.42 3.96
N ARG A 244 2.40 -9.10 4.42
CA ARG A 244 3.50 -10.06 4.62
C ARG A 244 3.32 -10.95 5.85
N ASN A 245 2.43 -10.61 6.79
CA ASN A 245 2.25 -11.38 8.02
C ASN A 245 1.72 -12.81 7.75
N VAL A 246 0.99 -13.01 6.63
CA VAL A 246 0.49 -14.32 6.22
C VAL A 246 1.60 -15.35 5.95
N TYR A 247 2.83 -14.87 5.69
CA TYR A 247 3.99 -15.74 5.47
C TYR A 247 4.67 -16.15 6.77
N LEU A 248 4.29 -15.65 7.95
CA LEU A 248 5.03 -15.93 9.19
C LEU A 248 4.73 -17.31 9.76
N GLY A 249 3.47 -17.72 9.78
CA GLY A 249 3.03 -18.85 10.60
C GLY A 249 3.21 -18.56 12.09
N ASP A 250 2.79 -19.48 12.96
CA ASP A 250 2.66 -19.21 14.40
C ASP A 250 3.99 -18.89 15.08
N ARG A 251 5.03 -19.71 14.82
CA ARG A 251 6.32 -19.59 15.50
C ARG A 251 7.05 -18.31 15.12
N ARG A 252 7.20 -18.02 13.82
CA ARG A 252 7.85 -16.77 13.39
C ARG A 252 7.00 -15.55 13.73
N ARG A 253 5.67 -15.66 13.76
CA ARG A 253 4.79 -14.57 14.20
C ARG A 253 5.00 -14.22 15.66
N THR A 254 5.14 -15.23 16.52
CA THR A 254 5.40 -15.05 17.95
C THR A 254 6.75 -14.39 18.19
N VAL A 255 7.82 -14.88 17.54
CA VAL A 255 9.16 -14.27 17.63
C VAL A 255 9.18 -12.88 16.99
N GLY A 256 8.45 -12.68 15.89
CA GLY A 256 8.36 -11.42 15.16
C GLY A 256 7.83 -10.26 16.01
N LEU A 257 7.06 -10.52 17.07
CA LEU A 257 6.64 -9.49 18.04
C LEU A 257 7.79 -8.74 18.70
N THR A 258 8.99 -9.31 18.67
CA THR A 258 10.21 -8.66 19.16
C THR A 258 10.44 -7.30 18.51
N ILE A 259 10.03 -7.11 17.25
CA ILE A 259 10.18 -5.83 16.54
C ILE A 259 9.46 -4.69 17.28
N TYR A 260 8.21 -4.94 17.71
CA TYR A 260 7.42 -3.95 18.43
C TYR A 260 7.88 -3.80 19.89
N LYS A 261 8.25 -4.90 20.54
CA LYS A 261 8.80 -4.88 21.92
C LYS A 261 10.09 -4.05 22.00
N ALA A 262 10.98 -4.19 21.03
CA ALA A 262 12.22 -3.43 20.95
C ALA A 262 11.93 -1.92 20.77
N LEU A 263 11.01 -1.56 19.87
CA LEU A 263 10.58 -0.18 19.68
C LEU A 263 9.96 0.42 20.96
N LYS A 264 9.12 -0.33 21.67
CA LYS A 264 8.54 0.11 22.94
C LYS A 264 9.60 0.36 24.01
N ALA A 265 10.56 -0.55 24.17
CA ALA A 265 11.63 -0.39 25.16
C ALA A 265 12.46 0.89 24.92
N ALA A 266 12.81 1.15 23.67
CA ALA A 266 13.47 2.40 23.29
C ALA A 266 12.59 3.64 23.55
N LYS A 267 11.30 3.59 23.19
CA LYS A 267 10.36 4.70 23.46
C LYS A 267 10.20 4.95 24.96
N GLU A 268 10.18 3.92 25.79
CA GLU A 268 10.09 4.04 27.26
C GLU A 268 11.32 4.76 27.84
N VAL A 269 12.52 4.50 27.33
CA VAL A 269 13.74 5.25 27.72
C VAL A 269 13.63 6.73 27.36
N TYR A 270 13.11 7.05 26.17
CA TYR A 270 12.87 8.43 25.77
C TYR A 270 11.85 9.15 26.66
N LEU A 271 10.73 8.49 26.95
CA LEU A 271 9.69 9.02 27.84
C LEU A 271 10.18 9.21 29.27
N ALA A 272 11.14 8.41 29.72
CA ALA A 272 11.78 8.55 31.03
C ALA A 272 12.73 9.75 31.15
N GLY A 273 12.93 10.53 30.08
CA GLY A 273 13.73 11.74 30.11
C GLY A 273 15.01 11.69 29.28
N ASN A 274 15.42 10.50 28.86
CA ASN A 274 16.71 10.31 28.21
C ASN A 274 16.63 10.62 26.69
N ASN A 275 17.56 11.42 26.19
CA ASN A 275 17.63 11.80 24.78
C ASN A 275 18.80 11.17 24.03
N SER A 276 19.64 10.39 24.71
CA SER A 276 20.83 9.76 24.14
C SER A 276 20.46 8.61 23.22
N ARG A 277 20.97 8.64 21.99
CA ARG A 277 20.85 7.54 21.02
C ARG A 277 21.36 6.22 21.61
N VAL A 278 22.50 6.26 22.31
CA VAL A 278 23.12 5.07 22.90
C VAL A 278 22.17 4.39 23.88
N ASP A 279 21.50 5.16 24.73
CA ASP A 279 20.60 4.61 25.75
C ASP A 279 19.28 4.16 25.14
N ILE A 280 18.69 4.97 24.26
CA ILE A 280 17.43 4.67 23.57
C ILE A 280 17.59 3.40 22.71
N LEU A 281 18.60 3.34 21.83
CA LEU A 281 18.84 2.18 20.99
C LEU A 281 19.40 1.00 21.78
N GLY A 282 20.12 1.26 22.87
CA GLY A 282 20.60 0.23 23.79
C GLY A 282 19.46 -0.60 24.38
N ALA A 283 18.35 0.05 24.77
CA ALA A 283 17.17 -0.66 25.26
C ALA A 283 16.50 -1.53 24.19
N ALA A 284 16.40 -1.05 22.95
CA ALA A 284 15.88 -1.86 21.83
C ALA A 284 16.79 -3.07 21.55
N ARG A 285 18.11 -2.86 21.51
CA ARG A 285 19.10 -3.92 21.27
C ARG A 285 19.11 -4.99 22.37
N ALA A 286 19.00 -4.58 23.63
CA ALA A 286 18.90 -5.52 24.74
C ALA A 286 17.69 -6.47 24.59
N VAL A 287 16.55 -5.95 24.13
CA VAL A 287 15.37 -6.78 23.84
C VAL A 287 15.64 -7.75 22.69
N THR A 288 16.24 -7.28 21.58
CA THR A 288 16.53 -8.17 20.44
C THR A 288 17.52 -9.25 20.81
N ASP A 289 18.63 -8.89 21.46
CA ASP A 289 19.70 -9.82 21.81
C ASP A 289 19.23 -10.88 22.80
N SER A 290 18.40 -10.49 23.76
CA SER A 290 17.78 -11.43 24.70
C SER A 290 16.88 -12.44 24.00
N VAL A 291 15.99 -12.00 23.09
CA VAL A 291 15.10 -12.93 22.38
C VAL A 291 15.90 -13.82 21.44
N LEU A 292 16.89 -13.27 20.73
CA LEU A 292 17.73 -14.06 19.82
C LEU A 292 18.52 -15.13 20.59
N SER A 293 19.10 -14.79 21.74
CA SER A 293 19.81 -15.75 22.61
C SER A 293 18.87 -16.85 23.10
N GLN A 294 17.64 -16.51 23.48
CA GLN A 294 16.62 -17.51 23.84
C GLN A 294 16.32 -18.45 22.67
N GLN A 295 16.09 -17.91 21.47
CA GLN A 295 15.81 -18.72 20.28
C GLN A 295 16.99 -19.61 19.88
N GLN A 296 18.23 -19.13 20.05
CA GLN A 296 19.44 -19.92 19.78
C GLN A 296 19.64 -21.08 20.75
N SER A 297 19.10 -20.99 21.97
CA SER A 297 19.14 -22.07 22.97
C SER A 297 18.12 -23.18 22.71
N LEU A 298 17.11 -22.93 21.86
CA LEU A 298 16.08 -23.90 21.50
C LEU A 298 16.55 -24.82 20.36
N SER A 299 15.88 -25.97 20.23
CA SER A 299 16.10 -26.89 19.13
C SER A 299 15.62 -26.31 17.78
N ALA A 300 16.13 -26.83 16.65
CA ALA A 300 15.77 -26.34 15.31
C ALA A 300 14.25 -26.41 15.03
N SER A 301 13.57 -27.42 15.56
CA SER A 301 12.11 -27.58 15.45
C SER A 301 11.31 -26.71 16.41
N GLU A 302 11.96 -25.90 17.26
CA GLU A 302 11.30 -25.06 18.27
C GLU A 302 11.66 -23.59 18.15
N ARG A 303 12.67 -23.26 17.35
CA ARG A 303 13.14 -21.89 17.19
C ARG A 303 12.68 -21.23 15.90
N ALA A 304 12.60 -19.91 15.95
CA ALA A 304 12.58 -19.06 14.77
C ALA A 304 13.64 -17.99 14.95
N LEU A 305 14.52 -17.86 13.96
CA LEU A 305 15.61 -16.88 13.97
C LEU A 305 15.23 -15.66 13.13
N TYR A 306 15.87 -14.54 13.44
CA TYR A 306 15.76 -13.32 12.67
C TYR A 306 17.08 -12.57 12.67
N GLU A 307 17.26 -11.75 11.65
CA GLU A 307 18.35 -10.80 11.51
C GLU A 307 17.78 -9.39 11.67
N VAL A 308 18.49 -8.54 12.42
CA VAL A 308 18.14 -7.12 12.53
C VAL A 308 18.86 -6.38 11.40
N ASP A 309 18.12 -5.95 10.37
CA ASP A 309 18.70 -5.17 9.27
C ASP A 309 19.15 -3.79 9.77
N TYR A 310 18.29 -3.12 10.55
CA TYR A 310 18.63 -1.90 11.28
C TYR A 310 17.64 -1.63 12.43
N ILE A 311 18.11 -0.85 13.40
CA ILE A 311 17.30 -0.08 14.35
C ILE A 311 17.86 1.35 14.30
N SER A 312 17.04 2.30 13.87
CA SER A 312 17.46 3.67 13.61
C SER A 312 16.65 4.66 14.45
N LEU A 313 17.35 5.66 14.96
CA LEU A 313 16.80 6.85 15.60
C LEU A 313 17.20 8.06 14.75
N ALA A 314 16.21 8.73 14.16
CA ALA A 314 16.45 9.75 13.15
C ALA A 314 15.60 11.01 13.36
N ASP A 315 16.08 12.14 12.83
CA ASP A 315 15.32 13.38 12.76
C ASP A 315 14.03 13.18 11.94
N PRO A 316 12.87 13.68 12.41
CA PRO A 316 11.59 13.40 11.77
C PRO A 316 11.42 14.03 10.38
N ASP A 317 12.17 15.08 10.05
CA ASP A 317 12.05 15.83 8.80
C ASP A 317 13.14 15.48 7.78
N THR A 318 14.36 15.18 8.26
CA THR A 318 15.52 14.89 7.40
C THR A 318 15.87 13.42 7.34
N LEU A 319 15.41 12.60 8.29
CA LEU A 319 15.82 11.21 8.50
C LEU A 319 17.34 11.04 8.63
N ASP A 320 18.06 12.09 9.02
CA ASP A 320 19.44 11.95 9.47
C ASP A 320 19.46 11.27 10.84
N GLU A 321 20.41 10.36 11.03
CA GLU A 321 20.59 9.74 12.33
C GLU A 321 21.03 10.79 13.35
N VAL A 322 20.39 10.78 14.52
CA VAL A 322 20.66 11.73 15.60
C VAL A 322 21.33 11.01 16.76
N GLU A 323 22.38 11.61 17.31
CA GLU A 323 23.04 11.14 18.54
C GLU A 323 22.29 11.59 19.80
N ILE A 324 21.65 12.74 19.74
CA ILE A 324 20.81 13.29 20.81
C ILE A 324 19.49 13.74 20.18
N VAL A 325 18.37 13.29 20.74
CA VAL A 325 17.04 13.74 20.34
C VAL A 325 16.80 15.16 20.83
N ASP A 326 16.40 16.05 19.92
CA ASP A 326 15.86 17.37 20.28
C ASP A 326 14.44 17.20 20.86
N PRO A 327 14.21 17.46 22.16
CA PRO A 327 12.90 17.24 22.78
C PRO A 327 11.80 18.14 22.22
N ALA A 328 12.12 19.25 21.58
CA ALA A 328 11.14 20.13 20.95
C ALA A 328 10.65 19.59 19.60
N LYS A 329 11.40 18.68 18.98
CA LYS A 329 11.05 18.05 17.69
C LYS A 329 10.65 16.59 17.83
N GLY A 330 11.20 15.89 18.83
CA GLY A 330 11.10 14.45 18.91
C GLY A 330 11.98 13.74 17.87
N ALA A 331 11.65 12.50 17.54
CA ALA A 331 12.41 11.68 16.59
C ALA A 331 11.56 10.56 15.98
N VAL A 332 12.02 10.02 14.85
CA VAL A 332 11.50 8.78 14.26
C VAL A 332 12.36 7.62 14.73
N LEU A 333 11.75 6.69 15.46
CA LEU A 333 12.35 5.41 15.80
C LEU A 333 11.83 4.35 14.82
N SER A 334 12.70 3.72 14.05
CA SER A 334 12.32 2.76 13.00
C SER A 334 13.21 1.53 13.01
N THR A 335 12.69 0.41 12.53
CA THR A 335 13.39 -0.86 12.54
C THR A 335 12.94 -1.76 11.40
N ALA A 336 13.85 -2.60 10.93
CA ALA A 336 13.56 -3.65 9.96
C ALA A 336 14.21 -4.96 10.39
N PHE A 337 13.41 -6.03 10.48
CA PHE A 337 13.88 -7.38 10.81
C PHE A 337 13.63 -8.30 9.62
N LYS A 338 14.57 -9.20 9.35
CA LYS A 338 14.42 -10.28 8.40
C LYS A 338 14.23 -11.59 9.15
N MET A 339 12.99 -12.08 9.21
CA MET A 339 12.69 -13.40 9.73
C MET A 339 13.29 -14.45 8.81
N ALA A 340 14.14 -15.32 9.35
CA ALA A 340 14.74 -16.41 8.61
C ALA A 340 13.70 -17.47 8.23
N PRO A 341 13.97 -18.29 7.20
CA PRO A 341 13.24 -19.53 7.00
C PRO A 341 13.28 -20.41 8.26
N LEU A 342 12.23 -21.19 8.48
CA LEU A 342 12.24 -22.23 9.50
C LEU A 342 13.26 -23.30 9.11
N GLU A 343 14.13 -23.66 10.04
CA GLU A 343 15.12 -24.73 9.83
C GLU A 343 14.45 -26.11 9.82
N GLU A 344 13.48 -26.31 10.71
CA GLU A 344 12.68 -27.53 10.80
C GLU A 344 11.23 -27.17 11.21
N SER A 345 10.25 -27.81 10.57
CA SER A 345 8.83 -27.69 10.91
C SER A 345 8.31 -28.95 11.58
N LYS A 346 7.39 -28.80 12.53
CA LYS A 346 6.70 -29.93 13.16
C LYS A 346 5.51 -30.38 12.28
N PRO A 347 5.17 -31.68 12.27
CA PRO A 347 3.96 -32.14 11.58
C PRO A 347 2.71 -31.39 12.07
N GLY A 348 1.97 -30.77 11.14
CA GLY A 348 0.75 -30.01 11.45
C GLY A 348 0.98 -28.59 11.97
N GLU A 349 2.23 -28.10 12.02
CA GLU A 349 2.55 -26.73 12.40
C GLU A 349 2.09 -25.73 11.32
N ASP A 350 1.40 -24.66 11.70
CA ASP A 350 1.17 -23.53 10.81
C ASP A 350 2.48 -22.76 10.57
N CYS A 351 3.09 -23.02 9.42
CA CYS A 351 4.32 -22.38 8.97
C CYS A 351 4.08 -21.13 8.10
N GLY A 352 2.81 -20.74 7.94
CA GLY A 352 2.37 -19.66 7.07
C GLY A 352 2.47 -19.99 5.58
N LEU A 353 2.13 -19.00 4.74
CA LEU A 353 2.28 -19.11 3.30
C LEU A 353 3.76 -19.34 2.93
N GLY A 354 4.01 -20.27 2.01
CA GLY A 354 5.37 -20.67 1.64
C GLY A 354 6.02 -21.65 2.60
N ASP A 355 5.24 -22.28 3.49
CA ASP A 355 5.65 -23.46 4.27
C ASP A 355 6.95 -23.25 5.05
N GLY A 356 7.06 -22.11 5.75
CA GLY A 356 8.25 -21.80 6.54
C GLY A 356 9.48 -21.36 5.74
N LYS A 357 9.50 -21.54 4.41
CA LYS A 357 10.73 -21.45 3.59
C LYS A 357 11.04 -20.06 3.06
N VAL A 358 10.03 -19.20 2.99
CA VAL A 358 10.18 -17.83 2.46
C VAL A 358 10.63 -16.91 3.58
N PRO A 359 11.78 -16.21 3.46
CA PRO A 359 12.18 -15.21 4.44
C PRO A 359 11.22 -14.03 4.40
N VAL A 360 10.91 -13.46 5.58
CA VAL A 360 9.93 -12.37 5.70
C VAL A 360 10.60 -11.15 6.28
N ARG A 361 10.67 -10.07 5.49
CA ARG A 361 11.17 -8.78 5.95
C ARG A 361 10.04 -7.94 6.54
N LEU A 362 10.10 -7.74 7.85
CA LEU A 362 9.19 -6.92 8.64
C LEU A 362 9.78 -5.53 8.83
N ILE A 363 8.93 -4.51 8.79
CA ILE A 363 9.30 -3.12 9.12
C ILE A 363 8.30 -2.58 10.11
N ASP A 364 8.77 -1.75 11.04
CA ASP A 364 7.93 -1.06 12.00
C ASP A 364 8.59 0.25 12.45
N ASN A 365 7.79 1.16 13.01
CA ASN A 365 8.26 2.42 13.57
C ASN A 365 7.35 2.93 14.70
N LEU A 366 7.92 3.79 15.53
CA LEU A 366 7.22 4.63 16.48
C LEU A 366 7.72 6.07 16.35
N ILE A 367 6.80 7.03 16.44
CA ILE A 367 7.15 8.43 16.61
C ILE A 367 7.42 8.67 18.10
N LEU A 368 8.58 9.26 18.37
CA LEU A 368 8.93 9.85 19.65
C LEU A 368 8.45 11.29 19.59
N GLU A 369 7.30 11.57 20.20
CA GLU A 369 6.69 12.91 20.16
C GLU A 369 7.56 13.95 20.87
N PRO A 370 7.47 15.23 20.48
CA PRO A 370 8.00 16.32 21.28
C PRO A 370 7.55 16.25 22.75
N ARG A 371 8.46 16.54 23.68
CA ARG A 371 8.19 16.60 25.13
C ARG A 371 8.16 18.04 25.68
N ALA A 372 8.51 19.03 24.86
CA ALA A 372 8.63 20.44 25.23
C ALA A 372 7.52 21.29 24.62
#